data_AF-A0A496RNL6-F1
#
_entry.id   AF-A0A496RNL6-F1
#
_cell.length_a   1.000
_cell.length_b   1.000
_cell.length_c   1.000
_cell.angle_alpha   90.00
_cell.angle_beta   90.00
_cell.angle_gamma   90.00
#
_symmetry.space_group_name_H-M   'P 1'
#
loop_
_entity.id
_entity.type
_entity.pdbx_description
1 polymer ?
#
loop_
_entity_poly.entity_id
_entity_poly.type
_entity_poly.pdbx_seq_one_letter_code
_entity_poly.pdbx_strand_id
1 'polypeptide(L)'
;MTSGRLLKYKTPEALQKKIDEYFDNPPNTRKIVKDGAVVEVPVYTISGLVLFLGFCDRASFFDYGHRELFSSTIKAARTRMALEYEKFLQSGLGSGAIFALKNFGWSDKQEIEHSGSMTLVDAIKKANIKEKK
;
A
#
# COMPACT_ATOMS: atom_id res chain seq x y z
N MET A 1 -3.32 -15.34 -29.59
CA MET A 1 -3.46 -13.91 -29.91
C MET A 1 -3.48 -13.13 -28.60
N THR A 2 -2.32 -12.78 -28.03
CA THR A 2 -2.28 -11.91 -26.85
C THR A 2 -2.67 -10.50 -27.29
N SER A 3 -3.90 -10.11 -26.99
CA SER A 3 -4.40 -8.75 -27.17
C SER A 3 -3.62 -7.83 -26.22
N GLY A 4 -2.42 -7.45 -26.65
CA GLY A 4 -1.48 -6.66 -25.86
C GLY A 4 -2.02 -5.25 -25.74
N ARG A 5 -2.57 -4.91 -24.58
CA ARG A 5 -2.96 -3.54 -24.25
C ARG A 5 -1.78 -2.60 -24.55
N LEU A 6 -2.02 -1.62 -25.43
CA LEU A 6 -1.03 -0.62 -25.81
C LEU A 6 -0.45 0.06 -24.56
N LEU A 7 0.87 0.19 -24.54
CA LEU A 7 1.58 0.89 -23.49
C LEU A 7 1.19 2.38 -23.50
N LYS A 8 0.61 2.86 -22.39
CA LYS A 8 0.40 4.29 -22.08
C LYS A 8 1.71 5.09 -22.13
N TYR A 9 2.77 4.57 -21.49
CA TYR A 9 4.11 5.16 -21.48
C TYR A 9 5.09 4.27 -22.26
N LYS A 10 5.91 4.89 -23.11
CA LYS A 10 6.92 4.19 -23.92
C LYS A 10 8.27 4.06 -23.23
N THR A 11 8.61 4.99 -22.34
CA THR A 11 9.91 5.04 -21.66
C THR A 11 9.72 5.28 -20.16
N PRO A 12 10.62 4.73 -19.32
CA PRO A 12 10.54 4.91 -17.87
C PRO A 12 10.72 6.37 -17.45
N GLU A 13 11.48 7.17 -18.21
CA GLU A 13 11.68 8.60 -17.95
C GLU A 13 10.38 9.39 -18.13
N ALA A 14 9.58 9.07 -19.15
CA ALA A 14 8.29 9.72 -19.38
C ALA A 14 7.30 9.40 -18.26
N LEU A 15 7.32 8.16 -17.76
CA LEU A 15 6.53 7.75 -16.61
C LEU A 15 7.02 8.45 -15.34
N GLN A 16 8.32 8.43 -15.06
CA GLN A 16 8.93 9.07 -13.90
C GLN A 16 8.61 10.56 -13.84
N LYS A 17 8.75 11.28 -14.96
CA LYS A 17 8.41 12.71 -15.04
C LYS A 17 6.96 12.98 -14.63
N LYS A 18 6.01 12.13 -15.04
CA LYS A 18 4.60 12.27 -14.65
C LYS A 18 4.35 11.89 -13.19
N ILE A 19 5.10 10.95 -12.65
CA ILE A 19 5.05 10.63 -11.22
C ILE A 19 5.56 11.81 -10.41
N ASP A 20 6.69 12.41 -10.81
CA ASP A 20 7.25 13.57 -10.13
C ASP A 20 6.28 14.77 -10.19
N GLU A 21 5.68 15.03 -11.35
CA GLU A 21 4.66 16.07 -11.52
C GLU A 21 3.49 15.91 -10.52
N TYR A 22 3.03 14.68 -10.27
CA TYR A 22 1.95 14.42 -9.30
C TYR A 22 2.34 14.76 -7.86
N PHE A 23 3.57 14.45 -7.46
CA PHE A 23 4.02 14.68 -6.10
C PHE A 23 4.51 16.11 -5.87
N ASP A 24 5.03 16.76 -6.90
CA ASP A 24 5.54 18.14 -6.81
C ASP A 24 4.39 19.15 -6.95
N ASN A 25 3.33 18.79 -7.68
CA ASN A 25 2.10 19.57 -7.82
C ASN A 25 0.87 18.76 -7.36
N PRO A 26 0.70 18.58 -6.04
CA PRO A 26 -0.38 17.78 -5.48
C PRO A 26 -1.76 18.35 -5.89
N PRO A 27 -2.64 17.54 -6.50
CA PRO A 27 -3.93 18.04 -7.01
C PRO A 27 -4.93 18.34 -5.90
N ASN A 28 -4.73 17.79 -4.70
CA ASN A 28 -5.63 17.96 -3.57
C ASN A 28 -4.85 18.36 -2.32
N THR A 29 -5.41 19.28 -1.55
CA THR A 29 -4.93 19.66 -0.23
C THR A 29 -6.03 19.43 0.81
N ARG A 30 -5.63 19.33 2.07
CA ARG A 30 -6.54 19.37 3.22
C ARG A 30 -6.05 20.40 4.22
N LYS A 31 -6.99 21.00 4.94
CA LYS A 31 -6.70 21.96 5.99
C LYS A 31 -6.51 21.23 7.32
N ILE A 32 -5.42 21.54 8.02
CA ILE A 32 -5.15 21.07 9.38
C ILE A 32 -4.90 22.28 10.29
N VAL A 33 -5.23 22.17 11.57
CA VAL A 33 -4.83 23.17 12.56
C VAL A 33 -3.50 22.75 13.15
N LYS A 34 -2.48 23.59 13.00
CA LYS A 34 -1.16 23.41 13.59
C LYS A 34 -0.77 24.68 14.33
N ASP A 35 -0.48 24.55 15.62
CA ASP A 35 -0.10 25.68 16.49
C ASP A 35 -1.10 26.85 16.48
N GLY A 36 -2.40 26.54 16.39
CA GLY A 36 -3.48 27.53 16.33
C GLY A 36 -3.72 28.16 14.95
N ALA A 37 -2.91 27.84 13.94
CA ALA A 37 -3.07 28.30 12.57
C ALA A 37 -3.64 27.21 11.65
N VAL A 38 -4.47 27.60 10.69
CA VAL A 38 -4.95 26.69 9.63
C VAL A 38 -3.89 26.62 8.54
N VAL A 39 -3.33 25.43 8.33
CA VAL A 39 -2.31 25.13 7.33
C VAL A 39 -2.88 24.16 6.30
N GLU A 40 -2.61 24.40 5.02
CA GLU A 40 -2.92 23.44 3.97
C GLU A 40 -1.77 22.46 3.78
N VAL A 41 -2.10 21.17 3.80
CA VAL A 41 -1.16 20.08 3.56
C VAL A 41 -1.63 19.24 2.38
N PRO A 42 -0.70 18.78 1.53
CA PRO A 42 -1.04 17.99 0.37
C PRO A 42 -1.62 16.62 0.75
N VAL A 43 -2.50 16.10 -0.11
CA VAL A 43 -3.14 14.79 0.06
C VAL A 43 -2.83 13.92 -1.14
N TYR A 44 -2.04 12.88 -0.89
CA TYR A 44 -1.69 11.88 -1.89
C TYR A 44 -2.54 10.63 -1.70
N THR A 45 -2.98 10.06 -2.81
CA THR A 45 -3.66 8.76 -2.81
C THR A 45 -3.17 7.92 -3.96
N ILE A 46 -3.09 6.61 -3.76
CA ILE A 46 -2.69 5.69 -4.83
C ILE A 46 -3.64 5.79 -6.03
N SER A 47 -4.96 5.90 -5.79
CA SER A 47 -5.93 6.07 -6.86
C SER A 47 -5.76 7.41 -7.58
N GLY A 48 -5.47 8.49 -6.86
CA GLY A 48 -5.17 9.80 -7.45
C GLY A 48 -3.95 9.75 -8.37
N LEU A 49 -2.85 9.14 -7.93
CA LEU A 49 -1.67 8.92 -8.77
C LEU A 49 -2.02 8.11 -10.02
N VAL A 50 -2.73 6.99 -9.86
CA VAL A 50 -3.11 6.11 -10.98
C VAL A 50 -3.96 6.84 -12.03
N LEU A 51 -4.95 7.62 -11.58
CA LEU A 51 -5.80 8.42 -12.46
C LEU A 51 -5.01 9.55 -13.12
N PHE A 52 -4.13 10.22 -12.38
CA PHE A 52 -3.26 11.27 -12.92
C PHE A 52 -2.33 10.75 -14.02
N LEU A 53 -1.78 9.54 -13.83
CA LEU A 53 -0.98 8.85 -14.84
C LEU A 53 -1.81 8.37 -16.04
N GLY A 54 -3.14 8.49 -15.99
CA GLY A 54 -4.07 8.17 -17.08
C GLY A 54 -4.39 6.68 -17.20
N PHE A 55 -4.23 5.91 -16.12
CA PHE A 55 -4.74 4.54 -16.01
C PHE A 55 -6.20 4.56 -15.55
N CYS A 56 -6.97 3.52 -15.90
CA CYS A 56 -8.37 3.40 -15.49
C CYS A 56 -8.57 2.71 -14.14
N ASP A 57 -7.58 1.96 -13.67
CA ASP A 57 -7.63 1.20 -12.42
C ASP A 57 -6.21 0.97 -11.86
N ARG A 58 -6.14 0.56 -10.59
CA ARG A 58 -4.87 0.27 -9.92
C ARG A 58 -4.17 -0.96 -10.49
N ALA A 59 -4.91 -1.94 -10.99
CA ALA A 59 -4.34 -3.17 -11.55
C ALA A 59 -3.44 -2.84 -12.76
N SER A 60 -3.90 -1.97 -13.64
CA SER A 60 -3.17 -1.49 -14.81
C SER A 60 -1.84 -0.83 -14.45
N PHE A 61 -1.80 -0.11 -13.34
CA PHE A 61 -0.57 0.50 -12.81
C PHE A 61 0.39 -0.56 -12.23
N PHE A 62 -0.12 -1.57 -11.54
CA PHE A 62 0.71 -2.66 -11.02
C PHE A 62 1.23 -3.60 -12.12
N ASP A 63 0.40 -3.89 -13.13
CA ASP A 63 0.78 -4.65 -14.32
C ASP A 63 1.93 -4.01 -15.08
N TYR A 64 1.97 -2.67 -15.08
CA TYR A 64 3.09 -1.90 -15.59
C TYR A 64 4.39 -2.23 -14.84
N GLY A 65 4.34 -2.41 -13.53
CA GLY A 65 5.50 -2.76 -12.70
C GLY A 65 6.01 -4.18 -12.87
N HIS A 66 5.22 -5.07 -13.49
CA HIS A 66 5.68 -6.41 -13.89
C HIS A 66 6.55 -6.41 -15.15
N ARG A 67 6.58 -5.29 -15.89
CA ARG A 67 7.47 -5.11 -17.03
C ARG A 67 8.82 -4.62 -16.52
N GLU A 68 9.88 -5.32 -16.88
CA GLU A 68 11.25 -5.03 -16.43
C GLU A 68 11.64 -3.56 -16.62
N LEU A 69 11.32 -2.99 -17.78
CA LEU A 69 11.57 -1.59 -18.13
C LEU A 69 10.98 -0.57 -17.14
N PHE A 70 9.81 -0.86 -16.55
CA PHE A 70 9.09 0.07 -15.67
C PHE A 70 9.09 -0.36 -14.20
N SER A 71 9.65 -1.54 -13.88
CA SER A 71 9.58 -2.13 -12.55
C SER A 71 10.15 -1.20 -11.49
N SER A 72 11.33 -0.64 -11.74
CA SER A 72 12.01 0.28 -10.82
C SER A 72 11.21 1.57 -10.61
N THR A 73 10.69 2.17 -11.68
CA THR A 73 9.87 3.40 -11.63
C THR A 73 8.59 3.19 -10.82
N ILE A 74 7.87 2.07 -11.05
CA ILE A 74 6.64 1.76 -10.32
C ILE A 74 6.93 1.45 -8.84
N LYS A 75 8.02 0.72 -8.54
CA LYS A 75 8.45 0.46 -7.16
C LYS A 75 8.79 1.76 -6.44
N ALA A 76 9.58 2.63 -7.05
CA ALA A 76 9.95 3.93 -6.48
C ALA A 76 8.72 4.80 -6.19
N ALA A 77 7.75 4.85 -7.11
CA ALA A 77 6.51 5.59 -6.92
C ALA A 77 5.66 5.05 -5.76
N ARG A 78 5.58 3.72 -5.62
CA ARG A 78 4.91 3.08 -4.48
C ARG A 78 5.60 3.37 -3.16
N THR A 79 6.93 3.35 -3.14
CA THR A 79 7.72 3.72 -1.95
C THR A 79 7.51 5.19 -1.59
N ARG A 80 7.51 6.10 -2.57
CA ARG A 80 7.22 7.53 -2.34
C ARG A 80 5.80 7.74 -1.80
N MET A 81 4.83 6.97 -2.28
CA MET A 81 3.46 6.99 -1.74
C MET A 81 3.41 6.46 -0.30
N ALA A 82 4.14 5.38 0.01
CA ALA A 82 4.23 4.84 1.37
C ALA A 82 4.84 5.86 2.34
N LEU A 83 5.89 6.58 1.94
CA LEU A 83 6.50 7.68 2.71
C LEU A 83 5.46 8.74 3.14
N GLU A 84 4.53 9.10 2.27
CA GLU A 84 3.48 10.07 2.62
C GLU A 84 2.50 9.50 3.66
N TYR A 85 2.18 8.21 3.59
CA TYR A 85 1.38 7.54 4.63
C TYR A 85 2.15 7.38 5.95
N GLU A 86 3.46 7.14 5.90
CA GLU A 86 4.32 7.14 7.11
C GLU A 86 4.31 8.51 7.80
N LYS A 87 4.37 9.61 7.05
CA LYS A 87 4.24 10.97 7.64
C LYS A 87 2.90 11.15 8.34
N PHE A 88 1.80 10.64 7.77
CA PHE A 88 0.48 10.69 8.43
C PHE A 88 0.40 9.80 9.67
N LEU A 89 1.12 8.68 9.69
CA LEU A 89 1.21 7.83 10.87
C LEU A 89 1.80 8.60 12.07
N GLN A 90 2.77 9.48 11.82
CA GLN A 90 3.37 10.35 12.84
C GLN A 90 2.45 11.49 13.28
N SER A 91 1.38 11.80 12.54
CA SER A 91 0.49 12.93 12.81
C SER A 91 -0.77 12.59 13.62
N GLY A 92 -0.85 11.40 14.23
CA GLY A 92 -1.97 10.97 15.06
C GLY A 92 -3.19 10.40 14.31
N LEU A 93 -3.17 10.36 12.97
CA LEU A 93 -4.23 9.74 12.13
C LEU A 93 -3.86 8.30 11.75
N GLY A 94 -3.47 7.51 12.75
CA GLY A 94 -2.76 6.24 12.56
C GLY A 94 -3.56 5.16 11.83
N SER A 95 -4.84 4.96 12.15
CA SER A 95 -5.60 3.79 11.64
C SER A 95 -5.72 3.76 10.12
N GLY A 96 -5.99 4.92 9.49
CA GLY A 96 -6.07 5.03 8.03
C GLY A 96 -4.70 4.85 7.36
N ALA A 97 -3.64 5.42 7.94
CA ALA A 97 -2.28 5.25 7.45
C ALA A 97 -1.82 3.80 7.55
N ILE A 98 -2.07 3.11 8.66
CA ILE A 98 -1.77 1.68 8.86
C ILE A 98 -2.51 0.83 7.83
N PHE A 99 -3.80 1.08 7.63
CA PHE A 99 -4.57 0.37 6.59
C PHE A 99 -3.96 0.54 5.21
N ALA A 100 -3.55 1.76 4.84
CA ALA A 100 -2.90 2.02 3.56
C ALA A 100 -1.54 1.31 3.45
N LEU A 101 -0.68 1.41 4.47
CA LEU A 101 0.65 0.77 4.50
C LEU A 101 0.54 -0.76 4.37
N LYS A 102 -0.46 -1.39 4.99
CA LYS A 102 -0.75 -2.81 4.78
C LYS A 102 -1.06 -3.14 3.32
N ASN A 103 -1.82 -2.28 2.63
CA ASN A 103 -2.06 -2.41 1.18
C ASN A 103 -0.78 -2.21 0.34
N PHE A 104 0.26 -1.57 0.88
CA PHE A 104 1.58 -1.50 0.25
C PHE A 104 2.45 -2.75 0.51
N GLY A 105 1.96 -3.73 1.27
CA GLY A 105 2.66 -4.98 1.57
C GLY A 105 3.29 -5.02 2.96
N TRP A 106 3.01 -4.04 3.82
CA TRP A 106 3.46 -4.06 5.20
C TRP A 106 2.61 -5.04 6.01
N SER A 107 3.22 -5.69 7.00
CA SER A 107 2.55 -6.66 7.85
C SER A 107 2.95 -6.47 9.30
N ASP A 108 1.99 -6.58 10.21
CA ASP A 108 2.30 -6.71 11.64
C ASP A 108 2.80 -8.12 11.89
N LYS A 109 3.92 -8.25 12.60
CA LYS A 109 4.40 -9.55 13.08
C LYS A 109 3.76 -9.84 14.44
N GLN A 110 3.14 -11.01 14.58
CA GLN A 110 2.67 -11.51 15.87
C GLN A 110 3.62 -12.61 16.36
N GLU A 111 4.14 -12.46 17.57
CA GLU A 111 4.83 -13.55 18.28
C GLU A 111 3.83 -14.16 19.27
N ILE A 112 3.49 -15.43 19.05
CA ILE A 112 2.56 -16.17 19.89
C ILE A 112 3.37 -17.24 20.62
N GLU A 113 3.66 -17.01 21.89
CA GLU A 113 4.25 -18.03 22.76
C GLU A 113 3.16 -18.96 23.30
N HIS A 114 3.25 -20.24 22.95
CA HIS A 114 2.37 -21.27 23.51
C HIS A 114 3.04 -21.87 24.75
N SER A 115 2.73 -21.36 25.95
CA SER A 115 3.29 -21.84 27.22
C SER A 115 2.45 -22.92 27.93
N GLY A 116 1.58 -23.64 27.21
CA GLY A 116 0.74 -24.68 27.79
C GLY A 116 1.46 -26.04 27.87
N SER A 117 1.68 -26.57 29.08
CA SER A 117 2.04 -27.98 29.22
C SER A 117 0.82 -28.83 28.87
N MET A 118 0.83 -29.46 27.69
CA MET A 118 -0.24 -30.38 27.32
C MET A 118 -0.06 -31.68 28.10
N THR A 119 -0.98 -31.99 28.99
CA THR A 119 -0.95 -33.29 29.68
C THR A 119 -1.44 -34.38 28.72
N LEU A 120 -0.93 -35.61 28.86
CA LEU A 120 -1.35 -36.76 28.05
C LEU A 120 -2.88 -36.99 28.13
N VAL A 121 -3.50 -36.62 29.25
CA VAL A 121 -4.95 -36.74 29.48
C VAL A 121 -5.74 -35.80 28.55
N ASP A 122 -5.24 -34.59 28.31
CA ASP A 122 -5.89 -33.60 27.44
C ASP A 122 -5.80 -33.98 25.96
N ALA A 123 -4.70 -34.63 25.55
CA ALA A 123 -4.51 -35.15 24.20
C ALA A 123 -5.46 -36.32 23.90
N ILE A 124 -5.60 -37.27 24.85
CA ILE A 124 -6.48 -38.44 24.70
C ILE A 124 -7.95 -38.03 24.63
N LYS A 125 -8.39 -37.07 25.45
CA LYS A 125 -9.78 -36.54 25.38
C LYS A 125 -10.09 -35.92 24.02
N LYS A 126 -9.17 -35.16 23.42
CA LYS A 126 -9.36 -34.57 22.09
C LYS A 126 -9.42 -35.62 20.97
N ALA A 127 -8.63 -36.68 21.03
CA ALA A 127 -8.64 -37.76 20.03
C ALA A 127 -9.98 -38.51 20.02
N ASN A 128 -10.48 -38.91 21.20
CA ASN A 128 -11.74 -39.65 21.34
C ASN A 128 -13.00 -38.85 20.97
N ILE A 129 -12.94 -37.52 20.99
CA ILE A 129 -14.04 -36.65 20.54
C ILE A 129 -14.08 -36.58 19.01
N LYS A 130 -12.93 -36.74 18.33
CA LYS A 130 -12.84 -36.70 16.86
C LYS A 130 -13.36 -37.98 16.20
N GLU A 131 -13.29 -39.11 16.88
CA GLU A 131 -13.77 -40.41 16.38
C GLU A 131 -15.28 -40.65 16.57
N LYS A 132 -15.97 -39.79 17.35
CA LYS A 132 -17.43 -39.88 17.59
C LYS A 132 -18.27 -38.97 16.67
N LYS A 133 -17.68 -38.48 15.58
CA LYS A 133 -18.36 -37.75 14.49
C LYS A 133 -18.18 -38.54 13.20
#